data_AF-A0A3C1BZL9-F1
#
_entry.id   AF-A0A3C1BZL9-F1
#
_cell.length_a   1.000
_cell.length_b   1.000
_cell.length_c   1.000
_cell.angle_alpha   90.00
_cell.angle_beta   90.00
_cell.angle_gamma   90.00
#
_symmetry.space_group_name_H-M   'P 1'
#
loop_
_entity.id
_entity.type
_entity.pdbx_description
1 polymer ?
#
loop_
_entity_poly.entity_id
_entity_poly.type
_entity_poly.pdbx_seq_one_letter_code
_entity_poly.pdbx_strand_id
1 'polypeptide(L)'
;MNPAPSRARTAGFTFVELLLALALGAVVAAILAALIHGLLAAGAGQAGRANGPVAARAALRALSREITCAFAPPVQNLVPLRLATSTEIGKPEVVLAPYAPVPAEPRALGGYDIAQITYEVEATSNGRRELRRIAVPCSGPLTNAPVTNRLFEGRFELAVEALTNGTAHAEWPRPKSGEQPGLPASLRLSLSLPGEPPLQTEVLIQTATGLRFPLERPAAEPEEPAENKSPADR
;
A
#
# COMPACT_ATOMS: atom_id res chain seq x y z
N MET A 1 -46.43 7.47 82.00
CA MET A 1 -45.06 7.28 81.47
C MET A 1 -45.07 7.68 80.00
N ASN A 2 -44.52 8.84 79.66
CA ASN A 2 -44.36 9.27 78.27
C ASN A 2 -42.94 8.96 77.82
N PRO A 3 -42.71 8.27 76.69
CA PRO A 3 -41.37 8.10 76.15
C PRO A 3 -40.84 9.44 75.65
N ALA A 4 -39.56 9.72 75.94
CA ALA A 4 -38.88 10.92 75.46
C ALA A 4 -38.76 10.86 73.91
N PRO A 5 -39.04 11.96 73.19
CA PRO A 5 -38.85 11.99 71.75
C PRO A 5 -37.35 11.91 71.44
N SER A 6 -36.95 10.86 70.72
CA SER A 6 -35.62 10.76 70.13
C SER A 6 -35.49 11.85 69.06
N ARG A 7 -34.78 12.93 69.39
CA ARG A 7 -34.30 13.88 68.38
C ARG A 7 -33.27 13.16 67.51
N ALA A 8 -33.73 12.58 66.40
CA ALA A 8 -32.86 12.26 65.28
C ALA A 8 -32.17 13.55 64.85
N ARG A 9 -30.88 13.70 65.15
CA ARG A 9 -30.07 14.81 64.65
C ARG A 9 -29.98 14.63 63.13
N THR A 10 -30.69 15.45 62.38
CA THR A 10 -30.43 15.67 60.96
C THR A 10 -29.03 16.29 60.87
N ALA A 11 -28.01 15.47 60.63
CA ALA A 11 -26.67 15.94 60.37
C ALA A 11 -26.66 16.63 59.00
N GLY A 12 -26.81 17.95 58.99
CA GLY A 12 -26.57 18.76 57.81
C GLY A 12 -25.08 18.79 57.49
N PHE A 13 -24.74 18.80 56.20
CA PHE A 13 -23.37 19.00 55.74
C PHE A 13 -22.81 20.31 56.30
N THR A 14 -21.65 20.25 56.94
CA THR A 14 -20.95 21.45 57.38
C THR A 14 -20.35 22.19 56.18
N PHE A 15 -20.19 23.51 56.28
CA PHE A 15 -19.58 24.32 55.22
C PHE A 15 -18.17 23.83 54.84
N VAL A 16 -17.43 23.30 55.83
CA VAL A 16 -16.11 22.70 55.64
C VAL A 16 -16.19 21.42 54.79
N GLU A 17 -17.16 20.55 55.05
CA GLU A 17 -17.36 19.34 54.24
C GLU A 17 -17.78 19.68 52.80
N LEU A 18 -18.58 20.73 52.59
CA LEU A 18 -18.95 21.19 51.26
C LEU A 18 -17.73 21.73 50.49
N LEU A 19 -16.90 22.56 51.14
CA LEU A 19 -15.66 23.06 50.57
C LEU A 19 -14.69 21.92 50.23
N LEU A 20 -14.57 20.93 51.12
CA LEU A 20 -13.73 19.76 50.89
C LEU A 20 -14.24 18.92 49.72
N ALA A 21 -15.55 18.68 49.63
CA ALA A 21 -16.17 17.97 48.52
C ALA A 21 -15.96 18.70 47.18
N LEU A 22 -16.07 20.04 47.18
CA LEU A 22 -15.87 20.86 45.99
C LEU A 22 -14.39 20.86 45.56
N ALA A 23 -13.46 20.98 46.51
CA ALA A 23 -12.03 20.90 46.24
C ALA A 23 -11.65 19.52 45.68
N LEU A 24 -12.15 18.44 46.28
CA LEU A 24 -11.94 17.09 45.79
C LEU A 24 -12.52 16.90 44.38
N GLY A 25 -13.73 17.40 44.15
CA GLY A 25 -14.38 17.38 42.83
C GLY A 25 -13.55 18.13 41.78
N ALA A 26 -13.02 19.30 42.11
CA ALA A 26 -12.15 20.08 41.23
C ALA A 26 -10.84 19.34 40.90
N VAL A 27 -10.23 18.69 41.91
CA VAL A 27 -9.02 17.88 41.71
C VAL A 27 -9.30 16.69 40.80
N VAL A 28 -10.39 15.95 41.03
CA VAL A 28 -10.78 14.81 40.19
C VAL A 28 -11.06 15.27 38.76
N ALA A 29 -11.79 16.37 38.58
CA ALA A 29 -12.06 16.94 37.26
C ALA A 29 -10.78 17.37 36.54
N ALA A 30 -9.83 18.00 37.25
CA ALA A 30 -8.54 18.40 36.69
C ALA A 30 -7.71 17.19 36.25
N ILE A 31 -7.68 16.11 37.04
CA ILE A 31 -6.99 14.86 36.69
C ILE A 31 -7.64 14.25 35.43
N LEU A 32 -8.97 14.15 35.38
CA LEU A 32 -9.67 13.62 34.20
C LEU A 32 -9.40 14.47 32.95
N ALA A 33 -9.44 15.79 33.07
CA ALA A 33 -9.14 16.70 31.97
C ALA A 33 -7.69 16.53 31.46
N ALA A 34 -6.72 16.42 32.36
CA ALA A 34 -5.32 16.17 32.01
C ALA A 34 -5.13 14.82 31.30
N LEU A 35 -5.80 13.76 31.78
CA LEU A 35 -5.76 12.44 31.15
C LEU A 35 -6.38 12.45 29.74
N ILE A 36 -7.54 13.08 29.58
CA ILE A 36 -8.20 13.23 28.27
C ILE A 36 -7.30 14.02 27.33
N HIS A 37 -6.75 15.15 27.79
CA HIS A 37 -5.85 15.96 26.98
C HIS A 37 -4.60 15.19 26.56
N GLY A 38 -3.98 14.44 27.49
CA GLY A 38 -2.84 13.58 27.21
C GLY A 38 -3.16 12.49 26.19
N LEU A 39 -4.32 11.85 26.31
CA LEU A 39 -4.77 10.81 25.36
C LEU A 39 -4.99 11.40 23.96
N LEU A 40 -5.65 12.56 23.87
CA LEU A 40 -5.87 13.25 22.60
C LEU A 40 -4.56 13.72 21.96
N ALA A 41 -3.64 14.28 22.74
CA ALA A 41 -2.32 14.69 22.26
C ALA A 41 -1.48 13.49 21.79
N ALA A 42 -1.51 12.37 22.53
CA ALA A 42 -0.85 11.13 22.13
C ALA A 42 -1.45 10.56 20.84
N GLY A 43 -2.78 10.57 20.72
CA GLY A 43 -3.49 10.17 19.50
C GLY A 43 -3.12 11.04 18.29
N ALA A 44 -3.08 12.36 18.46
CA ALA A 44 -2.65 13.29 17.43
C ALA A 44 -1.19 13.06 17.02
N GLY A 45 -0.30 12.80 17.98
CA GLY A 45 1.11 12.48 17.71
C GLY A 45 1.30 11.15 16.97
N GLN A 46 0.52 10.12 17.31
CA GLN A 46 0.52 8.83 16.61
C GLN A 46 -0.02 8.96 15.19
N ALA A 47 -1.16 9.65 15.01
CA ALA A 47 -1.75 9.91 13.70
C ALA A 47 -0.81 10.74 12.81
N GLY A 48 -0.12 11.74 13.38
CA GLY A 48 0.87 12.54 12.68
C GLY A 48 2.09 11.72 12.23
N ARG A 49 2.52 10.72 13.00
CA ARG A 49 3.59 9.79 12.57
C ARG A 49 3.10 8.81 11.51
N ALA A 50 1.89 8.30 11.66
CA ALA A 50 1.29 7.35 10.72
C ALA A 50 0.95 7.96 9.36
N ASN A 51 0.64 9.26 9.32
CA ASN A 51 0.22 9.98 8.10
C ASN A 51 1.15 11.14 7.71
N GLY A 52 2.34 11.21 8.32
CA GLY A 52 3.30 12.28 8.11
C GLY A 52 4.42 11.95 7.11
N PRO A 53 5.51 12.73 7.10
CA PRO A 53 6.62 12.59 6.16
C PRO A 53 7.27 11.21 6.15
N VAL A 54 7.32 10.52 7.29
CA VAL A 54 7.90 9.17 7.39
C VAL A 54 7.07 8.15 6.62
N ALA A 55 5.75 8.19 6.77
CA ALA A 55 4.84 7.31 6.06
C ALA A 55 4.80 7.61 4.56
N ALA A 56 4.84 8.90 4.18
CA ALA A 56 4.96 9.31 2.78
C ALA A 56 6.25 8.77 2.13
N ARG A 57 7.40 8.87 2.83
CA ARG A 57 8.67 8.27 2.38
C ARG A 57 8.58 6.75 2.26
N ALA A 58 7.92 6.08 3.21
CA ALA A 58 7.74 4.63 3.16
C ALA A 58 6.89 4.20 1.94
N ALA A 59 5.81 4.93 1.66
CA ALA A 59 4.97 4.70 0.50
C ALA A 59 5.73 4.91 -0.82
N LEU A 60 6.50 5.99 -0.93
CA LEU A 60 7.34 6.26 -2.10
C LEU A 60 8.41 5.17 -2.32
N ARG A 61 9.02 4.67 -1.24
CA ARG A 61 9.97 3.55 -1.30
C ARG A 61 9.31 2.25 -1.74
N ALA A 62 8.11 1.95 -1.27
CA ALA A 62 7.36 0.77 -1.70
C ALA A 62 7.07 0.84 -3.21
N LEU A 63 6.57 1.99 -3.68
CA LEU A 63 6.34 2.27 -5.10
C LEU A 63 7.62 2.06 -5.93
N SER A 64 8.70 2.71 -5.50
CA SER A 64 10.01 2.68 -6.17
C SER A 64 10.57 1.26 -6.29
N ARG A 65 10.49 0.46 -5.22
CA ARG A 65 10.96 -0.93 -5.22
C ARG A 65 10.23 -1.77 -6.25
N GLU A 66 8.92 -1.62 -6.36
CA GLU A 66 8.13 -2.44 -7.28
C GLU A 66 8.27 -1.99 -8.74
N ILE A 67 8.36 -0.67 -8.98
CA ILE A 67 8.67 -0.11 -10.30
C ILE A 67 10.04 -0.57 -10.79
N THR A 68 11.04 -0.64 -9.90
CA THR A 68 12.39 -1.11 -10.27
C THR A 68 12.37 -2.52 -10.84
N CYS A 69 11.41 -3.35 -10.37
CA CYS A 69 11.21 -4.71 -10.83
C CYS A 69 10.16 -4.84 -11.95
N ALA A 70 9.68 -3.73 -12.50
CA ALA A 70 8.72 -3.76 -13.58
C ALA A 70 9.33 -4.42 -14.83
N PHE A 71 8.57 -5.27 -15.50
CA PHE A 71 9.04 -5.97 -16.70
C PHE A 71 7.97 -5.98 -17.78
N ALA A 72 8.39 -6.23 -19.03
CA ALA A 72 7.49 -6.39 -20.16
C ALA A 72 7.11 -7.86 -20.30
N PRO A 73 5.83 -8.24 -20.06
CA PRO A 73 5.43 -9.63 -20.18
C PRO A 73 5.57 -10.12 -21.62
N PRO A 74 5.91 -11.41 -21.84
CA PRO A 74 6.10 -11.99 -23.17
C PRO A 74 4.74 -12.30 -23.86
N VAL A 75 3.76 -11.41 -23.72
CA VAL A 75 2.41 -11.55 -24.28
C VAL A 75 2.23 -10.47 -25.35
N GLN A 76 1.84 -10.88 -26.56
CA GLN A 76 1.59 -9.94 -27.65
C GLN A 76 0.42 -9.01 -27.31
N ASN A 77 0.52 -7.75 -27.72
CA ASN A 77 -0.51 -6.71 -27.53
C ASN A 77 -0.85 -6.37 -26.07
N LEU A 78 -0.05 -6.82 -25.10
CA LEU A 78 -0.19 -6.40 -23.71
C LEU A 78 0.63 -5.13 -23.48
N VAL A 79 0.05 -4.15 -22.79
CA VAL A 79 0.75 -2.93 -22.39
C VAL A 79 1.57 -3.22 -21.14
N PRO A 80 2.93 -3.15 -21.18
CA PRO A 80 3.80 -3.50 -20.04
C PRO A 80 3.61 -2.63 -18.81
N LEU A 81 3.23 -1.38 -19.03
CA LEU A 81 3.03 -0.39 -18.00
C LEU A 81 2.01 0.62 -18.49
N ARG A 82 1.01 0.89 -17.66
CA ARG A 82 0.07 1.98 -17.89
C ARG A 82 0.31 3.08 -16.87
N LEU A 83 0.40 4.31 -17.34
CA LEU A 83 0.39 5.53 -16.53
C LEU A 83 -0.71 6.43 -17.06
N ALA A 84 -1.63 6.83 -16.20
CA ALA A 84 -2.67 7.79 -16.54
C ALA A 84 -2.83 8.78 -15.40
N THR A 85 -3.11 10.03 -15.75
CA THR A 85 -3.54 11.05 -14.80
C THR A 85 -4.94 11.52 -15.19
N SER A 86 -5.76 11.86 -14.20
CA SER A 86 -7.12 12.34 -14.42
C SER A 86 -7.46 13.46 -13.45
N THR A 87 -8.27 14.40 -13.92
CA THR A 87 -8.90 15.43 -13.08
C THR A 87 -10.42 15.22 -12.98
N GLU A 88 -10.93 14.12 -13.56
CA GLU A 88 -12.35 13.82 -13.57
C GLU A 88 -12.83 13.33 -12.20
N ILE A 89 -13.97 13.84 -11.76
CA ILE A 89 -14.59 13.46 -10.49
C ILE A 89 -14.98 11.97 -10.54
N GLY A 90 -14.60 11.21 -9.52
CA GLY A 90 -14.91 9.79 -9.39
C GLY A 90 -13.94 8.87 -10.14
N LYS A 91 -12.92 9.41 -10.81
CA LYS A 91 -11.78 8.64 -11.32
C LYS A 91 -10.56 8.83 -10.41
N PRO A 92 -9.65 7.85 -10.32
CA PRO A 92 -8.37 8.06 -9.67
C PRO A 92 -7.58 9.18 -10.35
N GLU A 93 -6.97 10.05 -9.54
CA GLU A 93 -6.15 11.17 -10.03
C GLU A 93 -4.89 10.69 -10.73
N VAL A 94 -4.31 9.59 -10.25
CA VAL A 94 -3.14 8.93 -10.81
C VAL A 94 -3.38 7.43 -10.81
N VAL A 95 -3.11 6.78 -11.94
CA VAL A 95 -3.09 5.32 -12.08
C VAL A 95 -1.75 4.91 -12.67
N LEU A 96 -1.00 4.09 -11.95
CA LEU A 96 0.25 3.48 -12.42
C LEU A 96 0.13 1.96 -12.29
N ALA A 97 0.18 1.23 -13.41
CA ALA A 97 -0.03 -0.20 -13.46
C ALA A 97 1.09 -0.97 -14.19
N PRO A 98 2.24 -1.26 -13.54
CA PRO A 98 3.25 -2.18 -14.05
C PRO A 98 2.92 -3.66 -13.79
N TYR A 99 3.56 -4.55 -14.55
CA TYR A 99 3.73 -5.95 -14.18
C TYR A 99 5.03 -6.14 -13.41
N ALA A 100 4.99 -6.83 -12.27
CA ALA A 100 6.17 -7.06 -11.44
C ALA A 100 6.12 -8.44 -10.76
N PRO A 101 7.29 -9.03 -10.44
CA PRO A 101 7.36 -10.23 -9.63
C PRO A 101 6.92 -9.94 -8.19
N VAL A 102 6.06 -10.80 -7.66
CA VAL A 102 5.64 -10.81 -6.26
C VAL A 102 6.08 -12.13 -5.61
N PRO A 103 6.37 -12.16 -4.30
CA PRO A 103 6.67 -13.42 -3.62
C PRO A 103 5.54 -14.42 -3.83
N ALA A 104 5.87 -15.67 -4.19
CA ALA A 104 4.86 -16.70 -4.42
C ALA A 104 4.12 -17.07 -3.13
N GLU A 105 2.86 -17.48 -3.26
CA GLU A 105 2.03 -18.00 -2.15
C GLU A 105 1.49 -19.40 -2.47
N PRO A 106 1.83 -20.45 -1.67
CA PRO A 106 2.66 -20.44 -0.47
C PRO A 106 4.14 -20.13 -0.75
N ARG A 107 4.80 -19.50 0.23
CA ARG A 107 6.16 -18.97 0.09
C ARG A 107 7.17 -20.10 -0.14
N ALA A 108 7.65 -20.24 -1.37
CA ALA A 108 8.77 -21.10 -1.73
C ALA A 108 10.07 -20.30 -1.82
N LEU A 109 11.20 -20.89 -1.41
CA LEU A 109 12.51 -20.25 -1.51
C LEU A 109 12.83 -19.97 -3.00
N GLY A 110 12.95 -18.69 -3.37
CA GLY A 110 13.18 -18.27 -4.77
C GLY A 110 11.95 -18.32 -5.68
N GLY A 111 10.77 -18.66 -5.14
CA GLY A 111 9.51 -18.65 -5.89
C GLY A 111 8.95 -17.23 -6.01
N TYR A 112 8.70 -16.79 -7.24
CA TYR A 112 8.01 -15.55 -7.54
C TYR A 112 6.85 -15.83 -8.47
N ASP A 113 5.69 -15.27 -8.13
CA ASP A 113 4.55 -15.16 -9.04
C ASP A 113 4.63 -13.82 -9.77
N ILE A 114 3.88 -13.71 -10.87
CA ILE A 114 3.70 -12.43 -11.57
C ILE A 114 2.37 -11.83 -11.16
N ALA A 115 2.35 -10.54 -10.86
CA ALA A 115 1.12 -9.80 -10.65
C ALA A 115 1.12 -8.51 -11.48
N GLN A 116 -0.07 -8.09 -11.89
CA GLN A 116 -0.31 -6.70 -12.25
C GLN A 116 -0.51 -5.92 -10.96
N ILE A 117 0.35 -4.92 -10.73
CA ILE A 117 0.28 -4.06 -9.56
C ILE A 117 -0.24 -2.72 -10.03
N THR A 118 -1.38 -2.29 -9.49
CA THR A 118 -1.98 -0.98 -9.79
C THR A 118 -1.86 -0.09 -8.58
N TYR A 119 -1.25 1.06 -8.77
CA TYR A 119 -1.20 2.15 -7.81
C TYR A 119 -2.20 3.21 -8.21
N GLU A 120 -3.08 3.55 -7.28
CA GLU A 120 -4.15 4.50 -7.51
C GLU A 120 -4.14 5.57 -6.43
N VAL A 121 -4.29 6.82 -6.85
CA VAL A 121 -4.54 7.94 -5.95
C VAL A 121 -6.00 8.35 -6.09
N GLU A 122 -6.77 8.12 -5.04
CA GLU A 122 -8.17 8.53 -5.00
C GLU A 122 -8.35 9.74 -4.08
N ALA A 123 -9.13 10.72 -4.53
CA ALA A 123 -9.62 11.78 -3.68
C ALA A 123 -10.63 11.21 -2.67
N THR A 124 -10.45 11.55 -1.41
CA THR A 124 -11.38 11.24 -0.32
C THR A 124 -12.04 12.53 0.17
N SER A 125 -12.68 12.51 1.34
CA SER A 125 -13.29 13.71 1.92
C SER A 125 -12.27 14.78 2.35
N ASN A 126 -12.68 16.05 2.33
CA ASN A 126 -11.93 17.19 2.93
C ASN A 126 -10.55 17.46 2.31
N GLY A 127 -10.40 17.21 1.00
CA GLY A 127 -9.16 17.43 0.26
C GLY A 127 -8.04 16.45 0.62
N ARG A 128 -8.39 15.34 1.26
CA ARG A 128 -7.46 14.25 1.55
C ARG A 128 -7.45 13.27 0.38
N ARG A 129 -6.38 12.53 0.25
CA ARG A 129 -6.16 11.51 -0.77
C ARG A 129 -5.73 10.22 -0.12
N GLU A 130 -5.97 9.13 -0.83
CA GLU A 130 -5.53 7.79 -0.45
C GLU A 130 -4.70 7.20 -1.58
N LEU A 131 -3.49 6.77 -1.26
CA LEU A 131 -2.65 5.99 -2.17
C LEU A 131 -2.89 4.51 -1.88
N ARG A 132 -3.49 3.81 -2.84
CA ARG A 132 -3.76 2.37 -2.79
C ARG A 132 -2.81 1.60 -3.69
N ARG A 133 -2.54 0.36 -3.28
CA ARG A 133 -1.83 -0.66 -4.06
C ARG A 133 -2.76 -1.85 -4.23
N ILE A 134 -3.14 -2.13 -5.46
CA ILE A 134 -4.00 -3.24 -5.85
C ILE A 134 -3.14 -4.26 -6.59
N ALA A 135 -2.97 -5.46 -6.06
CA ALA A 135 -2.24 -6.53 -6.73
C ALA A 135 -3.21 -7.59 -7.25
N VAL A 136 -3.11 -7.88 -8.54
CA VAL A 136 -3.86 -8.93 -9.21
C VAL A 136 -2.87 -9.98 -9.73
N PRO A 137 -2.86 -11.20 -9.16
CA PRO A 137 -2.03 -12.29 -9.67
C PRO A 137 -2.36 -12.58 -11.14
N CYS A 138 -1.34 -12.80 -11.97
CA CYS A 138 -1.51 -13.16 -13.38
C CYS A 138 -1.72 -14.66 -13.59
N SER A 139 -1.51 -15.48 -12.56
CA SER A 139 -1.67 -16.93 -12.60
C SER A 139 -2.21 -17.47 -11.27
N GLY A 140 -2.79 -18.68 -11.31
CA GLY A 140 -3.28 -19.37 -10.13
C GLY A 140 -4.76 -19.08 -9.77
N PRO A 141 -5.25 -19.68 -8.67
CA PRO A 141 -6.67 -19.60 -8.27
C PRO A 141 -7.10 -18.20 -7.81
N LEU A 142 -6.14 -17.32 -7.49
CA LEU A 142 -6.39 -15.97 -6.98
C LEU A 142 -6.40 -14.89 -8.07
N THR A 143 -6.38 -15.26 -9.35
CA THR A 143 -6.42 -14.33 -10.49
C THR A 143 -7.63 -13.39 -10.50
N ASN A 144 -8.74 -13.78 -9.85
CA ASN A 144 -9.95 -12.98 -9.73
C ASN A 144 -10.12 -12.30 -8.35
N ALA A 145 -9.12 -12.39 -7.47
CA ALA A 145 -9.17 -11.90 -6.10
C ALA A 145 -8.10 -10.80 -5.89
N PRO A 146 -8.40 -9.54 -6.27
CA PRO A 146 -7.45 -8.44 -6.08
C PRO A 146 -7.15 -8.20 -4.60
N VAL A 147 -5.87 -8.08 -4.25
CA VAL A 147 -5.43 -7.69 -2.90
C VAL A 147 -5.19 -6.20 -2.87
N THR A 148 -6.02 -5.47 -2.11
CA THR A 148 -5.92 -4.01 -1.98
C THR A 148 -5.30 -3.61 -0.65
N ASN A 149 -4.21 -2.84 -0.70
CA ASN A 149 -3.53 -2.28 0.45
C ASN A 149 -3.51 -0.75 0.39
N ARG A 150 -3.89 -0.09 1.48
CA ARG A 150 -3.70 1.34 1.64
C ARG A 150 -2.25 1.61 2.06
N LEU A 151 -1.51 2.33 1.22
CA LEU A 151 -0.10 2.67 1.49
C LEU A 151 0.05 3.98 2.26
N PHE A 152 -0.79 4.96 1.94
CA PHE A 152 -0.71 6.29 2.55
C PHE A 152 -2.05 7.01 2.46
N GLU A 153 -2.38 7.80 3.49
CA GLU A 153 -3.59 8.62 3.51
C GLU A 153 -3.27 9.98 4.13
N GLY A 154 -3.70 11.06 3.48
CA GLY A 154 -3.40 12.39 3.97
C GLY A 154 -3.69 13.47 2.93
N ARG A 155 -3.29 14.70 3.22
CA ARG A 155 -3.21 15.74 2.19
C ARG A 155 -1.85 15.61 1.54
N PHE A 156 -1.81 15.16 0.30
CA PHE A 156 -0.59 15.04 -0.48
C PHE A 156 -0.89 15.26 -1.95
N GLU A 157 0.13 15.42 -2.77
CA GLU A 157 0.02 15.36 -4.23
C GLU A 157 1.08 14.37 -4.71
N LEU A 158 0.68 13.44 -5.58
CA LEU A 158 1.60 12.49 -6.21
C LEU A 158 1.66 12.83 -7.69
N ALA A 159 2.86 13.12 -8.19
CA ALA A 159 3.14 13.20 -9.62
C ALA A 159 4.03 12.02 -10.03
N VAL A 160 3.63 11.36 -11.10
CA VAL A 160 4.39 10.28 -11.73
C VAL A 160 4.62 10.68 -13.17
N GLU A 161 5.89 10.73 -13.56
CA GLU A 161 6.28 11.10 -14.93
C GLU A 161 7.13 9.98 -15.53
N ALA A 162 6.76 9.48 -16.70
CA ALA A 162 7.59 8.59 -17.49
C ALA A 162 8.68 9.40 -18.21
N LEU A 163 9.95 9.04 -17.98
CA LEU A 163 11.09 9.68 -18.62
C LEU A 163 11.55 8.85 -19.81
N THR A 164 11.59 9.49 -20.98
CA THR A 164 12.11 8.89 -22.21
C THR A 164 12.89 9.93 -22.99
N ASN A 165 14.15 9.65 -23.31
CA ASN A 165 15.04 10.58 -24.02
C ASN A 165 15.10 11.99 -23.39
N GLY A 166 15.13 12.05 -22.05
CA GLY A 166 15.17 13.32 -21.30
C GLY A 166 13.84 14.09 -21.24
N THR A 167 12.77 13.58 -21.86
CA THR A 167 11.43 14.18 -21.82
C THR A 167 10.53 13.48 -20.82
N ALA A 168 9.80 14.26 -20.02
CA ALA A 168 8.86 13.78 -19.02
C ALA A 168 7.44 13.73 -19.60
N HIS A 169 6.74 12.61 -19.35
CA HIS A 169 5.38 12.36 -19.83
C HIS A 169 4.48 11.95 -18.65
N ALA A 170 3.35 12.63 -18.48
CA ALA A 170 2.36 12.30 -17.44
C ALA A 170 1.45 11.10 -17.80
N GLU A 171 1.56 10.58 -19.02
CA GLU A 171 0.78 9.46 -19.54
C GLU A 171 1.69 8.46 -20.25
N TRP A 172 1.37 7.17 -20.10
CA TRP A 172 2.06 6.07 -20.76
C TRP A 172 1.12 4.88 -21.01
N PRO A 173 1.21 4.19 -22.16
CA PRO A 173 2.02 4.51 -23.32
C PRO A 173 1.56 5.81 -23.98
N ARG A 174 2.43 6.43 -24.78
CA ARG A 174 2.13 7.71 -25.42
C ARG A 174 0.95 7.54 -26.40
N PRO A 175 -0.12 8.35 -26.35
CA PRO A 175 -1.35 8.15 -27.12
C PRO A 175 -1.22 8.25 -28.65
N LYS A 176 -0.01 8.43 -29.19
CA LYS A 176 0.28 8.54 -30.63
C LYS A 176 1.58 7.85 -31.08
N SER A 177 2.23 7.05 -30.23
CA SER A 177 3.39 6.27 -30.70
C SER A 177 2.87 5.09 -31.51
N GLY A 178 3.11 5.07 -32.83
CA GLY A 178 2.90 3.87 -33.66
C GLY A 178 3.85 2.72 -33.32
N GLU A 179 4.72 2.90 -32.34
CA GLU A 179 5.59 1.89 -31.75
C GLU A 179 4.79 0.99 -30.78
N GLN A 180 5.16 -0.28 -30.71
CA GLN A 180 4.63 -1.19 -29.69
C GLN A 180 4.86 -0.58 -28.29
N PRO A 181 3.87 -0.66 -27.38
CA PRO A 181 3.99 -0.10 -26.05
C PRO A 181 5.11 -0.81 -25.29
N GLY A 182 6.24 -0.13 -25.11
CA GLY A 182 7.37 -0.59 -24.30
C GLY A 182 7.31 -0.07 -22.86
N LEU A 183 8.27 -0.46 -22.04
CA LEU A 183 8.53 0.20 -20.76
C LEU A 183 9.27 1.53 -21.00
N PRO A 184 8.98 2.59 -20.22
CA PRO A 184 9.84 3.77 -20.22
C PRO A 184 11.20 3.44 -19.59
N ALA A 185 12.22 4.25 -19.88
CA ALA A 185 13.57 4.03 -19.33
C ALA A 185 13.61 4.24 -17.81
N SER A 186 12.90 5.27 -17.32
CA SER A 186 12.76 5.54 -15.90
C SER A 186 11.43 6.23 -15.61
N LEU A 187 11.00 6.18 -14.35
CA LEU A 187 9.89 6.98 -13.82
C LEU A 187 10.43 7.97 -12.79
N ARG A 188 9.96 9.21 -12.87
CA ARG A 188 10.14 10.20 -11.82
C ARG A 188 8.91 10.22 -10.93
N LEU A 189 9.13 10.04 -9.65
CA LEU A 189 8.10 10.06 -8.63
C LEU A 189 8.31 11.30 -7.77
N SER A 190 7.27 12.12 -7.62
CA SER A 190 7.27 13.28 -6.74
C SER A 190 6.07 13.22 -5.81
N LEU A 191 6.30 13.30 -4.50
CA LEU A 191 5.26 13.33 -3.48
C LEU A 191 5.41 14.60 -2.64
N SER A 192 4.42 15.48 -2.73
CA SER A 192 4.37 16.76 -2.01
C SER A 192 3.42 16.67 -0.82
N LEU A 193 3.86 17.15 0.34
CA LEU A 193 3.05 17.29 1.56
C LEU A 193 2.90 18.79 1.90
N PRO A 194 1.75 19.24 2.45
CA PRO A 194 1.58 20.62 2.88
C PRO A 194 2.62 21.04 3.92
N GLY A 195 3.35 22.12 3.65
CA GLY A 195 4.35 22.68 4.57
C GLY A 195 5.71 21.97 4.57
N GLU A 196 5.91 20.96 3.72
CA GLU A 196 7.15 20.20 3.61
C GLU A 196 7.74 20.31 2.20
N PRO A 197 9.06 20.18 2.02
CA PRO A 197 9.66 20.09 0.69
C PRO A 197 9.20 18.81 -0.03
N PRO A 198 9.04 18.85 -1.37
CA PRO A 198 8.62 17.69 -2.14
C PRO A 198 9.65 16.56 -2.04
N LEU A 199 9.16 15.34 -1.86
CA LEU A 199 9.97 14.12 -1.88
C LEU A 199 10.05 13.61 -3.32
N GLN A 200 11.23 13.69 -3.93
CA GLN A 200 11.43 13.28 -5.31
C GLN A 200 12.40 12.11 -5.40
N THR A 201 12.08 11.13 -6.24
CA THR A 201 13.00 10.06 -6.61
C THR A 201 12.85 9.72 -8.09
N GLU A 202 13.95 9.43 -8.76
CA GLU A 202 13.95 8.81 -10.07
C GLU A 202 14.17 7.30 -9.91
N VAL A 203 13.40 6.50 -10.63
CA VAL A 203 13.43 5.05 -10.56
C VAL A 203 13.72 4.52 -11.95
N LEU A 204 14.90 3.94 -12.13
CA LEU A 204 15.27 3.24 -13.35
C LEU A 204 14.47 1.94 -13.42
N ILE A 205 13.79 1.69 -14.54
CA ILE A 205 13.18 0.40 -14.78
C ILE A 205 14.27 -0.52 -15.31
N GLN A 206 14.69 -1.49 -14.50
CA GLN A 206 15.66 -2.47 -14.95
C GLN A 206 14.97 -3.35 -15.98
N THR A 207 15.19 -3.08 -17.26
CA THR A 207 14.84 -4.02 -18.32
C THR A 207 15.70 -5.26 -18.09
N ALA A 208 15.18 -6.21 -17.33
CA ALA A 208 15.78 -7.51 -17.19
C ALA A 208 15.74 -8.14 -18.58
N THR A 209 16.86 -8.06 -19.29
CA THR A 209 17.15 -8.96 -20.41
C THR A 209 17.16 -10.34 -19.75
N GLY A 210 16.01 -11.03 -19.76
CA GLY A 210 15.84 -12.26 -19.01
C GLY A 210 17.01 -13.18 -19.31
N LEU A 211 17.76 -13.58 -18.28
CA LEU A 211 18.70 -14.68 -18.40
C LEU A 211 17.83 -15.89 -18.74
N ARG A 212 17.72 -16.19 -20.04
CA ARG A 212 17.08 -17.42 -20.54
C ARG A 212 17.96 -18.57 -20.08
N PHE A 213 17.73 -19.07 -18.87
CA PHE A 213 18.15 -20.42 -18.54
C PHE A 213 17.18 -21.35 -19.25
N PRO A 214 17.64 -22.19 -20.20
CA PRO A 214 16.83 -23.28 -20.70
C PRO A 214 16.62 -24.23 -19.52
N LEU A 215 15.46 -24.14 -18.87
CA LEU A 215 14.92 -25.28 -18.13
C LEU A 215 14.38 -26.26 -19.18
N GLU A 216 15.28 -26.81 -20.00
CA GLU A 216 14.98 -28.01 -20.75
C GLU A 216 14.75 -29.09 -19.70
N ARG A 217 13.50 -29.50 -19.56
CA ARG A 217 13.17 -30.75 -18.89
C ARG A 217 13.93 -31.83 -19.66
N PRO A 218 14.83 -32.62 -19.05
CA PRO A 218 15.43 -33.74 -19.73
C PRO A 218 14.29 -34.55 -20.34
N ALA A 219 14.34 -34.75 -21.66
CA ALA A 219 13.42 -35.67 -22.30
C ALA A 219 13.51 -36.98 -21.52
N ALA A 220 12.36 -37.53 -21.14
CA ALA A 220 12.33 -38.87 -20.58
C ALA A 220 13.08 -39.77 -21.56
N GLU A 221 14.09 -40.49 -21.06
CA GLU A 221 14.78 -41.50 -21.86
C GLU A 221 13.70 -42.38 -22.50
N PRO A 222 13.73 -42.59 -23.83
CA PRO A 222 12.81 -43.52 -24.44
C PRO A 222 12.98 -44.86 -23.74
N GLU A 223 11.90 -45.40 -23.18
CA GLU A 223 11.87 -46.77 -22.66
C GLU A 223 12.46 -47.67 -23.74
N GLU A 224 13.60 -48.30 -23.44
CA GLU A 224 14.17 -49.32 -24.31
C GLU A 224 13.06 -50.34 -24.59
N PRO A 225 12.77 -50.64 -25.88
CA PRO A 225 11.75 -51.60 -26.20
C PRO A 225 12.14 -52.94 -25.57
N ALA A 226 11.28 -53.41 -24.67
CA ALA A 226 11.43 -54.69 -23.99
C ALA A 226 11.80 -55.77 -25.01
N GLU A 227 13.01 -56.32 -24.84
CA GLU A 227 13.56 -57.39 -25.64
C GLU A 227 12.58 -58.56 -25.60
N ASN A 228 11.79 -58.69 -26.68
CA ASN A 228 10.78 -59.70 -26.83
C ASN A 228 11.49 -61.05 -27.04
N LYS A 229 11.82 -61.74 -25.94
CA LYS A 229 12.28 -63.12 -25.99
C LYS A 229 11.14 -64.00 -26.52
N SER A 230 11.18 -64.21 -27.82
CA SER A 230 10.34 -65.17 -28.52
C SER A 230 10.65 -66.59 -28.00
N PRO A 231 9.65 -67.35 -27.50
CA PRO A 231 9.83 -68.75 -27.19
C PRO A 231 9.52 -69.59 -28.44
N ALA A 232 10.57 -69.95 -29.17
CA ALA A 232 10.62 -71.02 -30.16
C ALA A 232 12.11 -71.39 -30.28
N ASP A 233 12.60 -72.61 -30.16
CA ASP A 233 12.02 -73.93 -30.42
C ASP A 233 13.01 -74.98 -29.83
N ARG A 234 12.47 -76.12 -29.37
CA ARG A 234 13.12 -77.43 -29.09
C ARG A 234 13.86 -77.68 -27.77
#